data_AF-A0A4D5RZM3-F1
#
_entry.id   AF-A0A4D5RZM3-F1
#
_cell.length_a   1.000
_cell.length_b   1.000
_cell.length_c   1.000
_cell.angle_alpha   90.00
_cell.angle_beta   90.00
_cell.angle_gamma   90.00
#
_symmetry.space_group_name_H-M   'P 1'
#
loop_
_entity.id
_entity.type
_entity.pdbx_description
1 polymer ?
#
loop_
_entity_poly.entity_id
_entity_poly.type
_entity_poly.pdbx_seq_one_letter_code
_entity_poly.pdbx_strand_id
1 'polypeptide(L)'
;MISVAGLLSAVAAARVVTEDSLTMQRCAVLLMMLRTWFDALDGLVARSRMGLVRHMSVRETSGYVVDGAADTLGFAVFLVGCFLHLRKKLPTTKHYLPMMQVDCAAEKTASSGISTFSVIQHPVKKIIFVIVCFGVQMAISCLFWDRYINEYHMLLETAGSGKGIAQTEVLRSSMMWIIMWFWRISNAHALMEMFLCAIFVNRMWEFLTWVQFIGFAELGTLILFTEVHLSSVRSYLA
;
A
#
# COMPACT_ATOMS: atom_id res chain seq x y z
N MET A 1 6.22 21.99 -8.27
CA MET A 1 7.59 21.70 -8.77
C MET A 1 8.19 20.51 -8.04
N ILE A 2 8.14 20.48 -6.70
CA ILE A 2 8.65 19.34 -5.91
C ILE A 2 7.84 18.05 -6.19
N SER A 3 6.50 18.10 -6.25
CA SER A 3 5.66 16.93 -6.60
C SER A 3 5.97 16.36 -8.00
N VAL A 4 6.37 17.23 -8.95
CA VAL A 4 6.81 16.80 -10.29
C VAL A 4 8.16 16.09 -10.24
N ALA A 5 9.09 16.56 -9.39
CA ALA A 5 10.36 15.87 -9.15
C ALA A 5 10.13 14.49 -8.50
N GLY A 6 9.16 14.39 -7.57
CA GLY A 6 8.64 13.13 -7.05
C GLY A 6 8.18 12.20 -8.18
N LEU A 7 7.29 12.67 -9.05
CA LEU A 7 6.79 11.89 -10.17
C LEU A 7 7.91 11.41 -11.11
N LEU A 8 8.89 12.26 -11.43
CA LEU A 8 10.05 11.87 -12.24
C LEU A 8 10.90 10.79 -11.56
N SER A 9 11.10 10.89 -10.24
CA SER A 9 11.77 9.85 -9.45
C SER A 9 11.00 8.52 -9.51
N ALA A 10 9.67 8.55 -9.44
CA ALA A 10 8.82 7.37 -9.56
C ALA A 10 8.91 6.72 -10.95
N VAL A 11 8.92 7.53 -12.02
CA VAL A 11 9.10 7.04 -13.40
C VAL A 11 10.47 6.39 -13.58
N ALA A 12 11.52 7.02 -13.03
CA ALA A 12 12.87 6.45 -13.06
C ALA A 12 12.92 5.11 -12.28
N ALA A 13 12.33 5.06 -11.09
CA ALA A 13 12.23 3.83 -10.30
C ALA A 13 11.49 2.71 -11.05
N ALA A 14 10.37 3.06 -11.71
CA ALA A 14 9.57 2.13 -12.49
C ALA A 14 10.32 1.55 -13.70
N ARG A 15 11.28 2.28 -14.26
CA ARG A 15 12.17 1.75 -15.30
C ARG A 15 13.23 0.84 -14.70
N VAL A 16 13.91 1.30 -13.65
CA VAL A 16 15.02 0.56 -13.02
C VAL A 16 14.54 -0.76 -12.41
N VAL A 17 13.33 -0.84 -11.87
CA VAL A 17 12.77 -2.09 -11.32
C VAL A 17 12.54 -3.18 -12.37
N THR A 18 12.44 -2.82 -13.66
CA THR A 18 12.24 -3.80 -14.74
C THR A 18 13.48 -4.58 -15.13
N GLU A 19 14.65 -4.17 -14.63
CA GLU A 19 15.93 -4.85 -14.80
C GLU A 19 16.00 -6.09 -13.89
N ASP A 20 16.73 -7.12 -14.35
CA ASP A 20 16.84 -8.39 -13.63
C ASP A 20 17.89 -8.38 -12.51
N SER A 21 18.79 -7.39 -12.51
CA SER A 21 19.83 -7.24 -11.49
C SER A 21 19.24 -6.83 -10.14
N LEU A 22 19.58 -7.57 -9.08
CA LEU A 22 19.22 -7.25 -7.69
C LEU A 22 19.68 -5.86 -7.27
N THR A 23 20.86 -5.43 -7.73
CA THR A 23 21.37 -4.09 -7.43
C THR A 23 20.48 -3.01 -8.02
N MET A 24 20.00 -3.20 -9.25
CA MET A 24 19.07 -2.27 -9.88
C MET A 24 17.73 -2.23 -9.14
N GLN A 25 17.20 -3.38 -8.73
CA GLN A 25 15.97 -3.42 -7.91
C GLN A 25 16.11 -2.65 -6.59
N ARG A 26 17.26 -2.77 -5.92
CA ARG A 26 17.55 -1.98 -4.71
C ARG A 26 17.68 -0.49 -5.02
N CYS A 27 18.30 -0.12 -6.14
CA CYS A 27 18.33 1.27 -6.60
C CYS A 27 16.92 1.81 -6.89
N ALA A 28 16.02 1.01 -7.46
CA ALA A 28 14.62 1.39 -7.67
C ALA A 28 13.90 1.66 -6.34
N VAL A 29 14.17 0.85 -5.31
CA VAL A 29 13.66 1.10 -3.95
C VAL A 29 14.19 2.41 -3.39
N LEU A 30 15.49 2.71 -3.56
CA LEU A 30 16.06 4.00 -3.12
C LEU A 30 15.43 5.20 -3.84
N LEU A 31 15.16 5.09 -5.14
CA LEU A 31 14.47 6.13 -5.91
C LEU A 31 13.01 6.33 -5.46
N MET A 32 12.33 5.26 -5.06
CA MET A 32 10.99 5.35 -4.46
C MET A 32 11.03 5.93 -3.05
N MET A 33 12.06 5.65 -2.25
CA MET A 33 12.27 6.34 -0.99
C MET A 33 12.46 7.83 -1.24
N LEU A 34 13.35 8.22 -2.15
CA LEU A 34 13.59 9.63 -2.51
C LEU A 34 12.30 10.33 -2.95
N ARG A 35 11.43 9.64 -3.70
CA ARG A 35 10.09 10.15 -4.04
C ARG A 35 9.27 10.47 -2.78
N THR A 36 9.23 9.58 -1.79
CA THR A 36 8.51 9.81 -0.53
C THR A 36 9.06 11.02 0.24
N TRP A 37 10.38 11.28 0.15
CA TRP A 37 10.96 12.51 0.71
C TRP A 37 10.46 13.77 -0.02
N PHE A 38 10.33 13.73 -1.35
CA PHE A 38 9.80 14.87 -2.11
C PHE A 38 8.33 15.16 -1.83
N ASP A 39 7.51 14.12 -1.75
CA ASP A 39 6.11 14.17 -1.30
C ASP A 39 6.00 14.83 0.09
N ALA A 40 6.75 14.36 1.09
CA ALA A 40 6.75 15.01 2.41
C ALA A 40 7.24 16.48 2.37
N LEU A 41 8.23 16.78 1.53
CA LEU A 41 8.82 18.12 1.42
C LEU A 41 7.84 19.13 0.82
N ASP A 42 7.02 18.74 -0.16
CA ASP A 42 6.15 19.70 -0.85
C ASP A 42 5.04 20.24 0.06
N GLY A 43 4.43 19.38 0.88
CA GLY A 43 3.45 19.77 1.88
C GLY A 43 4.05 20.62 2.99
N LEU A 44 5.30 20.34 3.40
CA LEU A 44 6.03 21.17 4.36
C LEU A 44 6.32 22.56 3.79
N VAL A 45 6.82 22.64 2.56
CA VAL A 45 7.12 23.91 1.89
C VAL A 45 5.84 24.72 1.69
N ALA A 46 4.75 24.08 1.24
CA ALA A 46 3.46 24.74 1.08
C ALA A 46 2.94 25.33 2.40
N ARG A 47 2.96 24.56 3.49
CA ARG A 47 2.56 25.03 4.83
C ARG A 47 3.45 26.16 5.35
N SER A 48 4.77 26.05 5.17
CA SER A 48 5.70 27.10 5.59
C SER A 48 5.45 28.44 4.88
N ARG A 49 5.07 28.40 3.59
CA ARG A 49 4.72 29.59 2.81
C ARG A 49 3.39 30.21 3.22
N MET A 50 2.46 29.40 3.71
CA MET A 50 1.17 29.86 4.24
C MET A 50 1.24 30.29 5.71
N GLY A 51 2.41 30.18 6.36
CA GLY A 51 2.56 30.48 7.79
C GLY A 51 1.80 29.52 8.71
N LEU A 52 1.40 28.36 8.21
CA LEU A 52 0.63 27.36 8.98
C LEU A 52 1.59 26.44 9.73
N VAL A 53 1.57 26.50 11.06
CA VAL A 53 2.34 25.59 11.95
C VAL A 53 1.61 24.25 12.15
N ARG A 54 0.31 24.19 11.85
CA ARG A 54 -0.51 22.97 12.01
C ARG A 54 -0.27 21.98 10.88
N HIS A 55 -0.09 20.70 11.23
CA HIS A 55 0.19 19.60 10.30
C HIS A 55 -1.09 18.97 9.73
N MET A 56 -2.06 19.82 9.36
CA MET A 56 -3.31 19.37 8.75
C MET A 56 -3.25 19.37 7.23
N SER A 57 -4.03 18.49 6.61
CA SER A 57 -4.31 18.54 5.17
C SER A 57 -5.20 19.74 4.85
N VAL A 58 -4.68 20.70 4.08
CA VAL A 58 -5.45 21.87 3.62
C VAL A 58 -6.20 21.50 2.34
N ARG A 59 -7.34 20.81 2.51
CA ARG A 59 -8.13 20.22 1.41
C ARG A 59 -8.65 21.24 0.39
N GLU A 60 -8.79 22.51 0.77
CA GLU A 60 -9.32 23.58 -0.09
C GLU A 60 -8.28 24.17 -1.06
N THR A 61 -7.04 23.71 -1.02
CA THR A 61 -5.98 24.23 -1.89
C THR A 61 -5.81 23.38 -3.16
N SER A 62 -5.58 24.03 -4.29
CA SER A 62 -5.22 23.33 -5.54
C SER A 62 -3.94 22.50 -5.40
N GLY A 63 -3.05 22.90 -4.48
CA GLY A 63 -1.85 22.13 -4.13
C GLY A 63 -2.16 20.73 -3.61
N TYR A 64 -3.15 20.58 -2.74
CA TYR A 64 -3.58 19.28 -2.20
C TYR A 64 -4.04 18.32 -3.30
N VAL A 65 -4.79 18.82 -4.28
CA VAL A 65 -5.28 18.00 -5.40
C VAL A 65 -4.13 17.58 -6.32
N VAL A 66 -3.21 18.50 -6.62
CA VAL A 66 -2.05 18.22 -7.48
C VAL A 66 -1.10 17.23 -6.82
N ASP A 67 -0.88 17.37 -5.51
CA ASP A 67 -0.04 16.48 -4.71
C ASP A 67 -0.60 15.05 -4.70
N GLY A 68 -1.88 14.88 -4.30
CA GLY A 68 -2.54 13.57 -4.32
C GLY A 68 -2.60 12.94 -5.72
N ALA A 69 -2.76 13.73 -6.78
CA ALA A 69 -2.69 13.24 -8.16
C ALA A 69 -1.28 12.78 -8.55
N ALA A 70 -0.24 13.52 -8.16
CA ALA A 70 1.15 13.14 -8.42
C ALA A 70 1.53 11.85 -7.68
N ASP A 71 1.05 11.68 -6.45
CA ASP A 71 1.26 10.50 -5.63
C ASP A 71 0.61 9.24 -6.21
N THR A 72 -0.68 9.33 -6.52
CA THR A 72 -1.44 8.22 -7.13
C THR A 72 -0.85 7.82 -8.48
N LEU A 73 -0.49 8.79 -9.32
CA LEU A 73 0.12 8.53 -10.61
C LEU A 73 1.53 7.93 -10.47
N GLY A 74 2.35 8.47 -9.57
CA GLY A 74 3.71 7.97 -9.31
C GLY A 74 3.70 6.52 -8.84
N PHE A 75 2.81 6.20 -7.90
CA PHE A 75 2.66 4.82 -7.43
C PHE A 75 2.09 3.89 -8.50
N ALA A 76 1.09 4.32 -9.28
CA ALA A 76 0.53 3.52 -10.37
C ALA A 76 1.60 3.17 -11.42
N VAL A 77 2.43 4.15 -11.81
CA VAL A 77 3.54 3.93 -12.74
C VAL A 77 4.55 2.92 -12.16
N PHE A 78 4.87 3.02 -10.87
CA PHE A 78 5.76 2.06 -10.20
C PHE A 78 5.18 0.64 -10.17
N LEU A 79 3.88 0.48 -9.89
CA LEU A 79 3.19 -0.81 -9.95
C LEU A 79 3.19 -1.41 -11.36
N VAL A 80 3.04 -0.58 -12.41
CA VAL A 80 3.19 -1.03 -13.81
C VAL A 80 4.61 -1.53 -14.08
N GLY A 81 5.64 -0.85 -13.56
CA GLY A 81 7.03 -1.33 -13.61
C GLY A 81 7.19 -2.70 -12.95
N CYS A 82 6.62 -2.88 -11.75
CA CYS A 82 6.63 -4.15 -11.02
C CYS A 82 5.89 -5.25 -11.80
N PHE A 83 4.75 -4.92 -12.42
CA PHE A 83 4.00 -5.84 -13.30
C PHE A 83 4.88 -6.33 -14.46
N LEU A 84 5.57 -5.42 -15.15
CA LEU A 84 6.45 -5.78 -16.27
C LEU A 84 7.61 -6.67 -15.81
N HIS A 85 8.20 -6.38 -14.65
CA HIS A 85 9.24 -7.22 -14.05
C HIS A 85 8.74 -8.63 -13.74
N LEU A 86 7.61 -8.75 -13.02
CA LEU A 86 7.02 -10.04 -12.66
C LEU A 86 6.62 -10.85 -13.90
N ARG A 87 6.07 -10.18 -14.93
CA ARG A 87 5.71 -10.82 -16.20
C ARG A 87 6.92 -11.43 -16.90
N LYS A 88 8.11 -10.83 -16.79
CA LYS A 88 9.36 -11.38 -17.34
C LYS A 88 9.91 -12.52 -16.47
N LYS A 89 9.88 -12.38 -15.14
CA LYS A 89 10.55 -13.29 -14.21
C LYS A 89 9.78 -14.60 -13.93
N LEU A 90 8.45 -14.53 -13.75
CA LEU A 90 7.62 -15.69 -13.40
C LEU A 90 7.55 -16.81 -14.46
N PRO A 91 7.58 -16.55 -15.78
CA PRO A 91 7.69 -17.59 -16.79
C PRO A 91 9.01 -18.37 -16.70
N THR A 92 10.10 -17.69 -16.33
CA THR A 92 11.47 -18.23 -16.34
C THR A 92 11.76 -19.14 -15.13
N THR A 93 11.12 -18.91 -13.99
CA THR A 93 11.39 -19.66 -12.73
C THR A 93 10.84 -21.09 -12.71
N LYS A 94 10.11 -21.53 -13.74
CA LYS A 94 9.49 -22.88 -13.79
C LYS A 94 10.42 -24.01 -14.28
N HIS A 95 11.68 -23.74 -14.60
CA HIS A 95 12.57 -24.75 -15.21
C HIS A 95 13.32 -25.65 -14.21
N TYR A 96 13.05 -25.56 -12.90
CA TYR A 96 13.68 -26.42 -11.91
C TYR A 96 12.64 -27.00 -10.97
N LEU A 97 12.05 -28.14 -11.39
CA LEU A 97 11.65 -29.30 -10.58
C LEU A 97 10.50 -30.03 -11.28
N PRO A 98 10.75 -31.17 -11.94
CA PRO A 98 9.71 -32.16 -12.14
C PRO A 98 9.39 -32.73 -10.74
N MET A 99 8.28 -32.32 -10.14
CA MET A 99 7.69 -33.13 -9.06
C MET A 99 7.18 -34.41 -9.70
N MET A 100 7.96 -35.47 -9.53
CA MET A 100 7.58 -36.84 -9.83
C MET A 100 6.46 -37.21 -8.86
N GLN A 101 5.20 -37.08 -9.27
CA GLN A 101 4.11 -37.80 -8.61
C GLN A 101 4.27 -39.27 -8.97
N VAL A 102 4.94 -40.02 -8.09
CA VAL A 102 4.90 -41.48 -8.10
C VAL A 102 3.55 -41.88 -7.54
N ASP A 103 2.54 -42.01 -8.40
CA ASP A 103 1.37 -42.80 -8.06
C ASP A 103 1.78 -44.28 -8.14
N CYS A 104 2.20 -44.83 -7.00
CA CYS A 104 2.32 -46.27 -6.81
C CYS A 104 0.92 -46.89 -6.78
N ALA A 105 0.36 -47.24 -7.94
CA ALA A 105 -0.55 -48.38 -8.08
C ALA A 105 -0.91 -48.67 -9.55
N ALA A 106 -0.77 -49.94 -9.91
CA ALA A 106 -1.39 -50.65 -11.03
C ALA A 106 -0.78 -50.49 -12.43
N GLU A 107 0.00 -51.51 -12.77
CA GLU A 107 0.36 -51.93 -14.13
C GLU A 107 -0.89 -52.09 -15.03
N LYS A 108 -0.84 -51.54 -16.25
CA LYS A 108 -0.80 -52.31 -17.52
C LYS A 108 -1.11 -51.45 -18.75
N THR A 109 -0.32 -51.75 -19.78
CA THR A 109 -0.56 -51.52 -21.22
C THR A 109 -0.15 -50.17 -21.80
N ALA A 110 0.91 -50.24 -22.61
CA ALA A 110 1.40 -49.18 -23.47
C ALA A 110 0.31 -48.67 -24.44
N SER A 111 0.09 -47.36 -24.43
CA SER A 111 -0.25 -46.60 -25.63
C SER A 111 0.26 -45.18 -25.44
N SER A 112 0.86 -44.65 -26.50
CA SER A 112 1.54 -43.35 -26.59
C SER A 112 0.65 -42.20 -26.10
N GLY A 113 0.75 -41.87 -24.82
CA GLY A 113 0.10 -40.72 -24.20
C GLY A 113 1.08 -39.56 -24.11
N ILE A 114 0.94 -38.59 -25.01
CA ILE A 114 1.52 -37.26 -24.83
C ILE A 114 1.00 -36.75 -23.48
N SER A 115 1.86 -36.74 -22.46
CA SER A 115 1.56 -36.11 -21.18
C SER A 115 1.45 -34.60 -21.44
N THR A 116 0.23 -34.13 -21.66
CA THR A 116 -0.08 -32.70 -21.66
C THR A 116 0.11 -32.19 -20.24
N PHE A 117 1.34 -31.80 -19.93
CA PHE A 117 1.62 -30.94 -18.79
C PHE A 117 0.68 -29.74 -18.90
N SER A 118 -0.22 -29.58 -17.94
CA SER A 118 -1.07 -28.40 -17.84
C SER A 118 -0.17 -27.22 -17.43
N VAL A 119 0.48 -26.64 -18.43
CA VAL A 119 1.14 -25.34 -18.34
C VAL A 119 0.09 -24.39 -17.78
N ILE A 120 0.22 -23.99 -16.52
CA ILE A 120 -0.69 -23.01 -15.88
C ILE A 120 -0.82 -21.83 -16.83
N GLN A 121 -1.96 -21.75 -17.53
CA GLN A 121 -2.14 -20.94 -18.74
C GLN A 121 -2.34 -19.45 -18.44
N HIS A 122 -2.36 -19.01 -17.18
CA HIS A 122 -2.72 -17.65 -16.82
C HIS A 122 -1.80 -16.97 -15.78
N PRO A 123 -0.46 -16.96 -15.95
CA PRO A 123 0.42 -16.20 -15.06
C PRO A 123 0.10 -14.70 -15.10
N VAL A 124 -0.21 -14.13 -16.28
CA VAL A 124 -0.43 -12.69 -16.44
C VAL A 124 -1.72 -12.22 -15.76
N LYS A 125 -2.84 -12.92 -15.96
CA LYS A 125 -4.13 -12.56 -15.32
C LYS A 125 -4.01 -12.58 -13.80
N LYS A 126 -3.31 -13.58 -13.24
CA LYS A 126 -3.03 -13.68 -11.81
C LYS A 126 -2.17 -12.50 -11.32
N ILE A 127 -1.09 -12.16 -12.03
CA ILE A 127 -0.24 -11.02 -11.65
C ILE A 127 -1.05 -9.71 -11.66
N ILE A 128 -1.83 -9.47 -12.71
CA ILE A 128 -2.70 -8.28 -12.80
C ILE A 128 -3.66 -8.24 -11.61
N PHE A 129 -4.36 -9.35 -11.35
CA PHE A 129 -5.31 -9.43 -10.25
C PHE A 129 -4.67 -9.06 -8.91
N VAL A 130 -3.52 -9.65 -8.59
CA VAL A 130 -2.84 -9.41 -7.31
C VAL A 130 -2.36 -7.95 -7.19
N ILE A 131 -1.80 -7.37 -8.26
CA ILE A 131 -1.36 -5.97 -8.27
C ILE A 131 -2.55 -5.01 -8.12
N VAL A 132 -3.66 -5.30 -8.80
CA VAL A 132 -4.89 -4.51 -8.68
C VAL A 132 -5.46 -4.62 -7.26
N CYS A 133 -5.48 -5.81 -6.66
CA CYS A 133 -5.88 -6.00 -5.26
C CYS A 133 -5.06 -5.12 -4.32
N PHE A 134 -3.74 -5.12 -4.47
CA PHE A 134 -2.86 -4.27 -3.66
C PHE A 134 -3.12 -2.76 -3.90
N GLY A 135 -3.32 -2.35 -5.16
CA GLY A 135 -3.67 -0.96 -5.49
C GLY A 135 -5.02 -0.52 -4.88
N VAL A 136 -6.04 -1.39 -4.91
CA VAL A 136 -7.34 -1.14 -4.28
C VAL A 136 -7.20 -1.05 -2.76
N GLN A 137 -6.43 -1.95 -2.16
CA GLN A 137 -6.16 -1.92 -0.71
C GLN A 137 -5.50 -0.60 -0.28
N MET A 138 -4.52 -0.12 -1.04
CA MET A 138 -3.89 1.19 -0.82
C MET A 138 -4.89 2.34 -0.92
N ALA A 139 -5.78 2.32 -1.91
CA ALA A 139 -6.81 3.34 -2.07
C ALA A 139 -7.81 3.35 -0.90
N ILE A 140 -8.27 2.17 -0.46
CA ILE A 140 -9.14 2.04 0.72
C ILE A 140 -8.43 2.59 1.95
N SER A 141 -7.19 2.16 2.20
CA SER A 141 -6.40 2.64 3.34
C SER A 141 -6.28 4.16 3.35
N CYS A 142 -5.91 4.78 2.22
CA CYS A 142 -5.77 6.24 2.09
C CYS A 142 -7.09 6.98 2.40
N LEU A 143 -8.20 6.55 1.80
CA LEU A 143 -9.51 7.19 1.97
C LEU A 143 -10.02 7.12 3.40
N PHE A 144 -9.94 5.94 4.02
CA PHE A 144 -10.44 5.74 5.37
C PHE A 144 -9.53 6.36 6.43
N TRP A 145 -8.21 6.27 6.27
CA TRP A 145 -7.26 6.97 7.14
C TRP A 145 -7.54 8.47 7.14
N ASP A 146 -7.62 9.10 5.96
CA ASP A 146 -7.88 10.55 5.83
C ASP A 146 -9.23 10.96 6.44
N ARG A 147 -10.29 10.14 6.23
CA ARG A 147 -11.59 10.34 6.87
C ARG A 147 -11.49 10.29 8.39
N TYR A 148 -10.92 9.23 8.96
CA TYR A 148 -10.90 9.04 10.41
C TYR A 148 -10.03 10.06 11.13
N ILE A 149 -8.85 10.38 10.59
CA ILE A 149 -8.00 11.43 11.15
C ILE A 149 -8.74 12.77 11.19
N ASN A 150 -9.42 13.15 10.11
CA ASN A 150 -10.18 14.38 10.07
C ASN A 150 -11.34 14.40 11.08
N GLU A 151 -12.08 13.29 11.20
CA GLU A 151 -13.17 13.18 12.17
C GLU A 151 -12.69 13.25 13.62
N TYR A 152 -11.62 12.53 13.97
CA TYR A 152 -11.01 12.62 15.29
C TYR A 152 -10.46 14.01 15.57
N HIS A 153 -9.82 14.65 14.59
CA HIS A 153 -9.33 16.02 14.72
C HIS A 153 -10.48 16.99 15.02
N MET A 154 -11.57 16.93 14.25
CA MET A 154 -12.76 17.76 14.47
C MET A 154 -13.41 17.52 15.84
N LEU A 155 -13.47 16.28 16.31
CA LEU A 155 -14.08 15.95 17.60
C LEU A 155 -13.22 16.32 18.81
N LEU A 156 -11.89 16.21 18.69
CA LEU A 156 -10.97 16.28 19.84
C LEU A 156 -10.19 17.60 19.91
N GLU A 157 -9.91 18.25 18.78
CA GLU A 157 -9.08 19.46 18.72
C GLU A 157 -9.88 20.75 18.46
N THR A 158 -11.19 20.66 18.20
CA THR A 158 -12.04 21.86 18.03
C THR A 158 -12.28 22.55 19.37
N ALA A 159 -11.58 23.68 19.58
CA ALA A 159 -11.71 24.51 20.76
C ALA A 159 -13.05 25.28 20.75
N GLY A 160 -14.00 24.87 21.59
CA GLY A 160 -15.27 25.59 21.75
C GLY A 160 -16.41 24.89 22.49
N SER A 161 -16.31 23.59 22.78
CA SER A 161 -17.47 22.84 23.32
C SER A 161 -17.62 22.86 24.84
N GLY A 162 -16.67 23.41 25.60
CA GLY A 162 -16.64 23.24 27.07
C GLY A 162 -16.41 21.79 27.53
N LYS A 163 -16.19 20.84 26.61
CA LYS A 163 -16.00 19.40 26.87
C LYS A 163 -14.53 18.98 26.94
N GLY A 164 -13.63 19.92 27.25
CA GLY A 164 -12.17 19.66 27.25
C GLY A 164 -11.74 18.52 28.17
N ILE A 165 -12.45 18.31 29.28
CA ILE A 165 -12.19 17.20 30.21
C ILE A 165 -12.52 15.85 29.54
N ALA A 166 -13.71 15.72 28.95
CA ALA A 166 -14.15 14.52 28.26
C ALA A 166 -13.30 14.21 27.01
N GLN A 167 -12.90 15.24 26.25
CA GLN A 167 -11.96 15.10 25.12
C GLN A 167 -10.60 14.59 25.59
N THR A 168 -10.09 15.10 26.72
CA THR A 168 -8.81 14.65 27.30
C THR A 168 -8.90 13.21 27.79
N GLU A 169 -10.04 12.81 28.35
CA GLU A 169 -10.29 11.43 28.77
C GLU A 169 -10.27 10.47 27.59
N VAL A 170 -10.96 10.80 26.50
CA VAL A 170 -10.94 10.01 25.26
C VAL A 170 -9.52 9.92 24.68
N LEU A 171 -8.76 11.02 24.67
CA LEU A 171 -7.37 11.04 24.21
C LEU A 171 -6.42 10.18 25.08
N ARG A 172 -6.75 10.01 26.37
CA ARG A 172 -5.98 9.15 27.29
C ARG A 172 -6.43 7.69 27.26
N SER A 173 -7.57 7.39 26.65
CA SER A 173 -8.10 6.03 26.55
C SER A 173 -7.13 5.11 25.79
N SER A 174 -6.91 3.91 26.32
CA SER A 174 -6.09 2.90 25.68
C SER A 174 -6.66 2.48 24.31
N MET A 175 -7.98 2.44 24.15
CA MET A 175 -8.62 2.07 22.89
C MET A 175 -8.33 3.07 21.77
N MET A 176 -8.32 4.36 22.09
CA MET A 176 -7.94 5.41 21.13
C MET A 176 -6.52 5.18 20.61
N TRP A 177 -5.56 4.94 21.51
CA TRP A 177 -4.17 4.70 21.12
C TRP A 177 -4.00 3.41 20.33
N ILE A 178 -4.68 2.33 20.73
CA ILE A 178 -4.62 1.05 20.00
C ILE A 178 -5.07 1.25 18.55
N ILE A 179 -6.25 1.86 18.35
CA ILE A 179 -6.81 2.11 17.03
C ILE A 179 -5.88 3.01 16.19
N MET A 180 -5.35 4.09 16.77
CA MET A 180 -4.44 5.00 16.08
C MET A 180 -3.11 4.34 15.71
N TRP A 181 -2.59 3.44 16.55
CA TRP A 181 -1.39 2.65 16.25
C TRP A 181 -1.60 1.68 15.09
N PHE A 182 -2.73 0.97 15.07
CA PHE A 182 -3.06 0.09 13.94
C PHE A 182 -3.19 0.90 12.65
N TRP A 183 -3.94 2.00 12.69
CA TRP A 183 -4.04 2.92 11.56
C TRP A 183 -2.68 3.45 11.09
N ARG A 184 -1.73 3.68 12.00
CA ARG A 184 -0.37 4.13 11.65
C ARG A 184 0.39 3.10 10.82
N ILE A 185 0.21 1.81 11.12
CA ILE A 185 0.85 0.69 10.42
C ILE A 185 0.12 0.39 9.10
N SER A 186 -1.21 0.55 9.11
CA SER A 186 -2.07 0.17 7.99
C SER A 186 -2.30 1.31 6.99
N ASN A 187 -1.72 2.49 7.22
CA ASN A 187 -1.72 3.62 6.29
C ASN A 187 -1.07 3.22 4.95
N ALA A 188 -1.59 3.75 3.84
CA ALA A 188 -1.06 3.61 2.50
C ALA A 188 0.46 3.81 2.43
N HIS A 189 1.02 4.85 3.06
CA HIS A 189 2.48 5.06 3.04
C HIS A 189 3.24 3.90 3.69
N ALA A 190 2.77 3.39 4.83
CA ALA A 190 3.40 2.25 5.52
C ALA A 190 3.26 0.95 4.71
N LEU A 191 2.10 0.71 4.09
CA LEU A 191 1.88 -0.41 3.17
C LEU A 191 2.85 -0.35 1.97
N MET A 192 3.10 0.85 1.43
CA MET A 192 4.08 1.06 0.36
C MET A 192 5.51 0.80 0.85
N GLU A 193 5.90 1.24 2.04
CA GLU A 193 7.21 0.95 2.62
C GLU A 193 7.43 -0.55 2.85
N MET A 194 6.42 -1.26 3.35
CA MET A 194 6.46 -2.72 3.48
C MET A 194 6.64 -3.41 2.11
N PHE A 195 5.97 -2.91 1.07
CA PHE A 195 6.14 -3.41 -0.29
C PHE A 195 7.56 -3.15 -0.83
N LEU A 196 8.11 -1.96 -0.60
CA LEU A 196 9.49 -1.63 -0.97
C LEU A 196 10.51 -2.51 -0.24
N CYS A 197 10.28 -2.80 1.04
CA CYS A 197 11.09 -3.75 1.81
C CYS A 197 11.03 -5.16 1.19
N ALA A 198 9.85 -5.62 0.78
CA ALA A 198 9.70 -6.89 0.08
C ALA A 198 10.46 -6.93 -1.25
N ILE A 199 10.48 -5.83 -2.01
CA ILE A 199 11.30 -5.72 -3.23
C ILE A 199 12.80 -5.78 -2.88
N PHE A 200 13.23 -5.08 -1.83
CA PHE A 200 14.63 -5.05 -1.40
C PHE A 200 15.17 -6.44 -1.03
N VAL A 201 14.35 -7.27 -0.38
CA VAL A 201 14.65 -8.66 0.01
C VAL A 201 14.39 -9.65 -1.15
N ASN A 202 13.97 -9.17 -2.33
CA ASN A 202 13.64 -9.99 -3.50
C ASN A 202 12.50 -11.00 -3.21
N ARG A 203 11.54 -10.60 -2.36
CA ARG A 203 10.34 -11.36 -1.99
C ARG A 203 9.05 -10.69 -2.46
N MET A 204 9.13 -9.93 -3.57
CA MET A 204 8.02 -9.14 -4.11
C MET A 204 6.77 -10.00 -4.40
N TRP A 205 6.95 -11.18 -4.99
CA TRP A 205 5.83 -12.05 -5.34
C TRP A 205 5.17 -12.68 -4.12
N GLU A 206 5.95 -13.16 -3.14
CA GLU A 206 5.39 -13.70 -1.90
C GLU A 206 4.61 -12.63 -1.14
N PHE A 207 5.15 -11.41 -1.05
CA PHE A 207 4.45 -10.30 -0.40
C PHE A 207 3.10 -10.00 -1.07
N LEU A 208 3.10 -9.84 -2.39
CA LEU A 208 1.89 -9.52 -3.16
C LEU A 208 0.81 -10.61 -3.03
N THR A 209 1.21 -11.89 -3.08
CA THR A 209 0.27 -13.01 -2.92
C THR A 209 -0.22 -13.19 -1.48
N TRP A 210 0.57 -12.83 -0.49
CA TRP A 210 0.17 -12.88 0.91
C TRP A 210 -0.79 -11.74 1.27
N VAL A 211 -0.47 -10.51 0.86
CA VAL A 211 -1.25 -9.31 1.21
C VAL A 211 -2.62 -9.29 0.55
N GLN A 212 -2.80 -9.97 -0.60
CA GLN A 212 -4.03 -9.93 -1.40
C GLN A 212 -5.33 -10.26 -0.63
N PHE A 213 -5.27 -11.08 0.43
CA PHE A 213 -6.44 -11.45 1.24
C PHE A 213 -6.31 -10.93 2.67
N ILE A 214 -5.12 -11.09 3.26
CA ILE A 214 -4.86 -10.69 4.64
C ILE A 214 -5.01 -9.19 4.80
N GLY A 215 -4.58 -8.40 3.82
CA GLY A 215 -4.70 -6.95 3.85
C GLY A 215 -6.14 -6.45 3.81
N PHE A 216 -7.04 -7.08 3.04
CA PHE A 216 -8.45 -6.70 3.08
C PHE A 216 -9.13 -7.11 4.38
N ALA A 217 -8.80 -8.29 4.92
CA ALA A 217 -9.34 -8.72 6.22
C ALA A 217 -8.90 -7.77 7.34
N GLU A 218 -7.62 -7.42 7.36
CA GLU A 218 -7.02 -6.48 8.33
C GLU A 218 -7.67 -5.10 8.22
N LEU A 219 -7.68 -4.47 7.05
CA LEU A 219 -8.34 -3.17 6.85
C LEU A 219 -9.83 -3.21 7.17
N GLY A 220 -10.54 -4.27 6.77
CA GLY A 220 -11.96 -4.44 7.05
C GLY A 220 -12.25 -4.47 8.55
N THR A 221 -11.47 -5.23 9.31
CA THR A 221 -11.58 -5.25 10.77
C THR A 221 -11.26 -3.89 11.37
N LEU A 222 -10.19 -3.24 10.94
CA LEU A 222 -9.78 -1.94 11.46
C LEU A 222 -10.84 -0.86 11.21
N ILE A 223 -11.44 -0.82 10.01
CA ILE A 223 -12.53 0.09 9.66
C ILE A 223 -13.73 -0.13 10.58
N LEU A 224 -14.17 -1.39 10.76
CA LEU A 224 -15.31 -1.71 11.61
C LEU A 224 -15.09 -1.28 13.07
N PHE A 225 -13.94 -1.63 13.65
CA PHE A 225 -13.60 -1.22 15.01
C PHE A 225 -13.52 0.30 15.15
N THR A 226 -12.99 0.98 14.14
CA THR A 226 -12.87 2.44 14.15
C THR A 226 -14.22 3.13 14.04
N GLU A 227 -15.15 2.64 13.21
CA GLU A 227 -16.52 3.18 13.13
C GLU A 227 -17.26 3.00 14.46
N VAL A 228 -17.17 1.82 15.08
CA VAL A 228 -17.80 1.55 16.38
C VAL A 228 -17.24 2.49 17.45
N HIS A 229 -15.92 2.63 17.51
CA HIS A 229 -15.26 3.52 18.46
C HIS A 229 -15.63 4.99 18.19
N LEU A 230 -15.60 5.44 16.94
CA LEU A 230 -15.94 6.81 16.56
C LEU A 230 -17.40 7.13 16.91
N SER A 231 -18.32 6.20 16.65
CA SER A 231 -19.72 6.37 17.04
C SER A 231 -19.88 6.47 18.56
N SER A 232 -19.18 5.63 19.33
CA SER A 232 -19.19 5.70 20.79
C SER A 232 -18.63 7.04 21.31
N VAL A 233 -17.51 7.50 20.76
CA VAL A 233 -16.89 8.80 21.11
C VAL A 233 -17.83 9.95 20.77
N ARG A 234 -18.47 9.93 19.60
CA ARG A 234 -19.47 10.95 19.22
C ARG A 234 -20.65 10.99 20.19
N SER A 235 -21.18 9.83 20.59
CA SER A 235 -22.28 9.77 21.57
C SER A 235 -21.86 10.23 22.96
N TYR A 236 -20.62 9.96 23.36
CA TYR A 236 -20.08 10.38 24.66
C TYR A 236 -19.75 11.88 24.70
N LEU A 237 -19.31 12.44 23.57
CA LEU A 237 -19.00 13.86 23.42
C LEU A 237 -20.20 14.69 22.91
N ALA A 238 -21.39 14.11 22.72
CA ALA A 238 -22.64 14.81 22.40
C ALA A 238 -23.17 15.56 23.63
#